data_AF-A0A396MA82-F1
#
_entry.id   AF-A0A396MA82-F1
#
_cell.length_a   1.000
_cell.length_b   1.000
_cell.length_c   1.000
_cell.angle_alpha   90.00
_cell.angle_beta   90.00
_cell.angle_gamma   90.00
#
_symmetry.space_group_name_H-M   'P 1'
#
loop_
_entity.id
_entity.type
_entity.pdbx_description
1 polymer ?
#
loop_
_entity_poly.entity_id
_entity_poly.type
_entity_poly.pdbx_seq_one_letter_code
_entity_poly.pdbx_strand_id
1 'polypeptide(L)'
;MKTENQQFNGSPKAVNYFKWSIAFFRENDVTTVGCSLIPDDLLRAWVAPDPQQLLSDMADHKAEPDSTLPFAVFSCAYGYHDQIYAAKLNDDSYRTPNEKIIMDFFQFQEALYYIVELDKRNMYVVPFQILHFHAYPQTLPVLREIAQRFGIRFDKTPV
;
A
#
# COMPACT_ATOMS: atom_id res chain seq x y z
N MET A 1 -9.84 -3.39 -14.37
CA MET A 1 -8.64 -3.69 -15.16
C MET A 1 -8.47 -5.21 -15.16
N LYS A 2 -8.34 -5.87 -16.32
CA LYS A 2 -7.79 -7.23 -16.30
C LYS A 2 -6.39 -7.11 -15.69
N THR A 3 -6.05 -7.96 -14.72
CA THR A 3 -4.69 -8.11 -14.19
C THR A 3 -3.81 -8.73 -15.29
N GLU A 4 -3.72 -8.08 -16.45
CA GLU A 4 -2.72 -8.35 -17.46
C GLU A 4 -1.36 -8.11 -16.81
N ASN A 5 -0.40 -8.99 -17.09
CA ASN A 5 0.95 -8.97 -16.53
C ASN A 5 1.56 -7.55 -16.63
N GLN A 6 1.37 -6.73 -15.60
CA GLN A 6 2.02 -5.44 -15.49
C GLN A 6 3.51 -5.74 -15.37
N GLN A 7 4.24 -5.50 -16.45
CA GLN A 7 5.70 -5.58 -16.44
C GLN A 7 6.20 -4.34 -15.69
N PHE A 8 6.61 -4.54 -14.44
CA PHE A 8 7.37 -3.55 -13.70
C PHE A 8 8.78 -3.50 -14.28
N ASN A 9 9.17 -2.34 -14.82
CA ASN A 9 10.48 -2.14 -15.42
C ASN A 9 11.40 -1.53 -14.38
N GLY A 10 12.06 -2.35 -13.57
CA GLY A 10 13.08 -1.89 -12.60
C GLY A 10 14.30 -2.80 -12.61
N SER A 11 15.21 -2.58 -11.68
CA SER A 11 16.33 -3.46 -11.40
C SER A 11 15.84 -4.87 -11.07
N PRO A 12 16.67 -5.91 -11.27
CA PRO A 12 16.29 -7.29 -10.91
C PRO A 12 15.80 -7.43 -9.47
N LYS A 13 16.36 -6.65 -8.54
CA LYS A 13 15.94 -6.63 -7.14
C LYS A 13 14.53 -6.05 -6.96
N ALA A 14 14.26 -4.88 -7.55
CA ALA A 14 12.94 -4.25 -7.47
C ALA A 14 11.87 -5.10 -8.17
N VAL A 15 12.19 -5.71 -9.32
CA VAL A 15 11.33 -6.67 -10.02
C VAL A 15 11.01 -7.90 -9.16
N ASN A 16 11.97 -8.41 -8.40
CA ASN A 16 11.71 -9.55 -7.50
C ASN A 16 10.74 -9.18 -6.38
N TYR A 17 10.90 -8.00 -5.76
CA TYR A 17 9.94 -7.52 -4.76
C TYR A 17 8.55 -7.29 -5.35
N PHE A 18 8.47 -6.71 -6.54
CA PHE A 18 7.20 -6.56 -7.25
C PHE A 18 6.51 -7.92 -7.45
N LYS A 19 7.22 -8.90 -8.03
CA LYS A 19 6.68 -10.25 -8.26
C LYS A 19 6.24 -10.95 -6.98
N TRP A 20 7.04 -10.85 -5.92
CA TRP A 20 6.69 -11.43 -4.62
C TRP A 20 5.43 -10.77 -4.03
N SER A 21 5.28 -9.46 -4.18
CA SER A 21 4.06 -8.74 -3.80
C SER A 21 2.83 -9.24 -4.57
N ILE A 22 2.95 -9.41 -5.89
CA ILE A 22 1.85 -9.93 -6.71
C ILE A 22 1.47 -11.37 -6.33
N ALA A 23 2.45 -12.22 -6.07
CA ALA A 23 2.20 -13.58 -5.60
C ALA A 23 1.43 -13.56 -4.27
N PHE A 24 1.87 -12.73 -3.32
CA PHE A 24 1.18 -12.54 -2.05
C PHE A 24 -0.29 -12.11 -2.24
N PHE A 25 -0.57 -11.13 -3.10
CA PHE A 25 -1.95 -10.68 -3.36
C PHE A 25 -2.84 -11.75 -4.02
N ARG A 26 -2.27 -12.67 -4.80
CA ARG A 26 -3.02 -13.77 -5.42
C ARG A 26 -3.37 -14.87 -4.42
N GLU A 27 -2.53 -15.07 -3.43
CA GLU A 27 -2.66 -16.14 -2.43
C GLU A 27 -3.48 -15.72 -1.21
N ASN A 28 -3.77 -14.43 -1.05
CA ASN A 28 -4.44 -13.87 0.12
C ASN A 28 -5.61 -12.97 -0.26
N ASP A 29 -6.67 -12.96 0.56
CA ASP A 29 -7.73 -11.96 0.46
C ASP A 29 -7.21 -10.62 0.97
N VAL A 30 -6.92 -9.70 0.04
CA VAL A 30 -6.38 -8.37 0.34
C VAL A 30 -7.31 -7.52 1.22
N THR A 31 -8.60 -7.86 1.31
CA THR A 31 -9.56 -7.14 2.17
C THR A 31 -9.59 -7.65 3.61
N THR A 32 -8.94 -8.78 3.92
CA THR A 32 -8.99 -9.37 5.27
C THR A 32 -7.62 -9.73 5.85
N VAL A 33 -6.59 -9.81 5.01
CA VAL A 33 -5.23 -10.14 5.45
C VAL A 33 -4.66 -9.07 6.39
N GLY A 34 -4.20 -9.51 7.56
CA GLY A 34 -3.53 -8.65 8.53
C GLY A 34 -2.07 -8.41 8.18
N CYS A 35 -1.54 -7.24 8.52
CA CYS A 35 -0.16 -6.85 8.23
C CYS A 35 0.89 -7.80 8.84
N SER A 36 0.56 -8.47 9.96
CA SER A 36 1.44 -9.46 10.59
C SER A 36 1.66 -10.73 9.77
N LEU A 37 0.87 -10.95 8.71
CA LEU A 37 1.05 -12.05 7.75
C LEU A 37 1.83 -11.62 6.51
N ILE A 38 2.12 -10.32 6.37
CA ILE A 38 2.90 -9.79 5.26
C ILE A 38 4.37 -9.88 5.65
N PRO A 39 5.24 -10.51 4.83
CA PRO A 39 6.68 -10.53 5.08
C PRO A 39 7.26 -9.12 5.32
N ASP A 40 8.07 -8.97 6.37
CA ASP A 40 8.66 -7.67 6.73
C ASP A 40 9.45 -7.04 5.58
N ASP A 41 10.16 -7.85 4.80
CA ASP A 41 10.91 -7.38 3.63
C ASP A 41 9.98 -6.76 2.58
N LEU A 42 8.77 -7.30 2.41
CA LEU A 42 7.76 -6.70 1.55
C LEU A 42 7.25 -5.38 2.13
N LEU A 43 6.87 -5.35 3.41
CA LEU A 43 6.41 -4.13 4.07
C LEU A 43 7.44 -3.00 3.93
N ARG A 44 8.73 -3.29 4.15
CA ARG A 44 9.81 -2.31 4.00
C ARG A 44 10.01 -1.89 2.54
N ALA A 45 9.90 -2.81 1.58
CA ALA A 45 10.05 -2.50 0.16
C ALA A 45 8.90 -1.64 -0.40
N TRP A 46 7.73 -1.66 0.23
CA TRP A 46 6.55 -0.88 -0.19
C TRP A 46 6.56 0.57 0.32
N VAL A 47 7.52 0.94 1.18
CA VAL A 47 7.63 2.31 1.70
C VAL A 47 8.24 3.23 0.65
N ALA A 48 7.51 4.28 0.28
CA ALA A 48 8.04 5.41 -0.45
C ALA A 48 8.75 6.38 0.52
N PRO A 49 10.01 6.75 0.28
CA PRO A 49 10.70 7.75 1.11
C PRO A 49 9.98 9.09 1.14
N ASP A 50 9.42 9.52 0.01
CA ASP A 50 8.59 10.70 -0.12
C ASP A 50 7.44 10.40 -1.09
N PRO A 51 6.24 10.04 -0.59
CA PRO A 51 5.10 9.71 -1.43
C PRO A 51 4.66 10.86 -2.34
N GLN A 52 4.77 12.11 -1.88
CA GLN A 52 4.33 13.27 -2.64
C GLN A 52 5.30 13.55 -3.79
N GLN A 53 6.60 13.57 -3.50
CA GLN A 53 7.62 13.72 -4.53
C GLN A 53 7.57 12.57 -5.53
N LEU A 54 7.35 11.33 -5.08
CA LEU A 54 7.20 10.19 -5.98
C LEU A 54 6.06 10.40 -6.99
N LEU A 55 4.87 10.79 -6.53
CA LEU A 55 3.75 11.06 -7.43
C LEU A 55 4.05 12.22 -8.39
N SER A 56 4.72 13.28 -7.91
CA SER A 56 5.13 14.40 -8.75
C SER A 56 6.11 13.95 -9.85
N ASP A 57 7.13 13.18 -9.49
CA ASP A 57 8.14 12.69 -10.43
C ASP A 57 7.51 11.73 -11.45
N MET A 58 6.55 10.91 -11.03
CA MET A 58 5.81 10.03 -11.94
C MET A 58 4.95 10.83 -12.93
N ALA A 59 4.26 11.88 -12.46
CA ALA A 59 3.46 12.76 -13.31
C ALA A 59 4.32 13.52 -14.34
N ASP A 60 5.54 13.90 -13.94
CA ASP A 60 6.53 14.58 -14.80
C ASP A 60 7.37 13.62 -15.67
N HIS A 61 7.16 12.31 -15.58
CA HIS A 61 7.99 11.27 -16.22
C HIS A 61 9.48 11.34 -15.85
N LYS A 62 9.78 11.78 -14.63
CA LYS A 62 11.12 11.89 -14.03
C LYS A 62 11.42 10.81 -12.99
N ALA A 63 10.42 10.02 -12.60
CA ALA A 63 10.61 8.99 -11.59
C ALA A 63 11.56 7.90 -12.10
N GLU A 64 12.62 7.66 -11.34
CA GLU A 64 13.52 6.52 -11.58
C GLU A 64 12.73 5.20 -11.49
N PRO A 65 13.01 4.21 -12.35
CA PRO A 65 12.11 3.06 -12.45
C PRO A 65 11.95 2.28 -11.14
N ASP A 66 13.03 2.11 -10.37
CA ASP A 66 12.99 1.46 -9.04
C ASP A 66 12.19 2.25 -8.01
N SER A 67 12.20 3.59 -8.08
CA SER A 67 11.49 4.42 -7.10
C SER A 67 9.98 4.32 -7.24
N THR A 68 9.48 3.85 -8.40
CA THR A 68 8.05 3.62 -8.64
C THR A 68 7.50 2.36 -8.00
N LEU A 69 8.35 1.48 -7.44
CA LEU A 69 7.93 0.22 -6.83
C LEU A 69 6.79 0.37 -5.80
N PRO A 70 6.87 1.30 -4.82
CA PRO A 70 5.79 1.52 -3.85
C PRO A 70 4.42 1.77 -4.49
N PHE A 71 4.37 2.65 -5.51
CA PHE A 71 3.12 2.98 -6.18
C PHE A 71 2.64 1.85 -7.09
N ALA A 72 3.56 1.17 -7.78
CA ALA A 72 3.23 0.03 -8.63
C ALA A 72 2.61 -1.12 -7.83
N VAL A 73 3.18 -1.44 -6.67
CA VAL A 73 2.65 -2.45 -5.75
C VAL A 73 1.29 -2.02 -5.21
N PHE A 74 1.17 -0.78 -4.72
CA PHE A 74 -0.10 -0.22 -4.24
C PHE A 74 -1.19 -0.32 -5.30
N SER A 75 -0.90 0.09 -6.54
CA SER A 75 -1.85 0.06 -7.65
C SER A 75 -2.32 -1.37 -7.95
N CYS A 76 -1.42 -2.35 -7.88
CA CYS A 76 -1.78 -3.76 -8.01
C CYS A 76 -2.68 -4.23 -6.86
N ALA A 77 -2.31 -3.96 -5.61
CA ALA A 77 -3.12 -4.30 -4.44
C ALA A 77 -4.54 -3.69 -4.54
N TYR A 78 -4.63 -2.44 -4.99
CA TYR A 78 -5.89 -1.75 -5.24
C TYR A 78 -6.72 -2.44 -6.33
N GLY A 79 -6.08 -2.89 -7.41
CA GLY A 79 -6.73 -3.67 -8.44
C GLY A 79 -7.36 -4.96 -7.92
N TYR A 80 -6.66 -5.71 -7.05
CA TYR A 80 -7.23 -6.90 -6.39
C TYR A 80 -8.36 -6.53 -5.42
N HIS A 81 -8.19 -5.44 -4.67
CA HIS A 81 -9.22 -4.94 -3.75
C HIS A 81 -10.52 -4.62 -4.49
N ASP A 82 -10.45 -3.87 -5.59
CA ASP A 82 -11.62 -3.53 -6.42
C ASP A 82 -12.27 -4.77 -7.04
N GLN A 83 -11.49 -5.78 -7.44
CA GLN A 83 -12.04 -7.05 -7.95
C GLN A 83 -12.86 -7.78 -6.88
N ILE A 84 -12.39 -7.80 -5.63
CA ILE A 84 -13.10 -8.41 -4.51
C ILE A 84 -14.39 -7.64 -4.20
N TYR A 85 -14.35 -6.31 -4.24
CA TYR A 85 -15.54 -5.48 -4.01
C TYR A 85 -16.56 -5.59 -5.15
N ALA A 86 -16.12 -5.60 -6.41
CA ALA A 86 -16.98 -5.86 -7.56
C ALA A 86 -17.75 -7.18 -7.40
N ALA A 87 -17.05 -8.24 -6.97
CA ALA A 87 -17.68 -9.54 -6.69
C ALA A 87 -18.65 -9.48 -5.50
N LYS A 88 -18.29 -8.81 -4.39
CA LYS A 88 -19.16 -8.65 -3.20
C LYS A 88 -20.43 -7.85 -3.52
N LEU A 89 -20.33 -6.85 -4.39
CA LEU A 89 -21.44 -5.99 -4.80
C LEU A 89 -22.24 -6.54 -5.99
N ASN A 90 -21.75 -7.62 -6.62
CA ASN A 90 -22.28 -8.15 -7.87
C ASN A 90 -22.37 -7.07 -8.97
N ASP A 91 -21.31 -6.25 -9.08
CA ASP A 91 -21.20 -5.13 -10.02
C ASP A 91 -19.81 -5.12 -10.66
N ASP A 92 -19.71 -5.67 -11.88
CA ASP A 92 -18.48 -5.71 -12.67
C ASP A 92 -17.97 -4.33 -13.12
N SER A 93 -18.83 -3.31 -13.05
CA SER A 93 -18.51 -1.92 -13.36
C SER A 93 -17.88 -1.17 -12.19
N TYR A 94 -17.92 -1.75 -10.97
CA TYR A 94 -17.33 -1.16 -9.78
C TYR A 94 -15.84 -0.82 -10.00
N ARG A 95 -15.53 0.47 -9.93
CA ARG A 95 -14.16 0.99 -10.00
C ARG A 95 -14.04 2.15 -9.05
N THR A 96 -12.97 2.17 -8.28
CA THR A 96 -12.65 3.32 -7.46
C THR A 96 -12.17 4.48 -8.35
N PRO A 97 -12.67 5.71 -8.17
CA PRO A 97 -12.19 6.89 -8.89
C PRO A 97 -10.70 7.16 -8.66
N ASN A 98 -10.02 7.71 -9.65
CA ASN A 98 -8.58 7.97 -9.59
C ASN A 98 -8.20 8.90 -8.42
N GLU A 99 -9.00 9.92 -8.13
CA GLU A 99 -8.75 10.85 -7.02
C GLU A 99 -8.73 10.11 -5.68
N LYS A 100 -9.63 9.14 -5.52
CA LYS A 100 -9.71 8.30 -4.32
C LYS A 100 -8.52 7.34 -4.23
N ILE A 101 -8.07 6.77 -5.34
CA ILE A 101 -6.86 5.94 -5.40
C ILE A 101 -5.63 6.73 -4.92
N ILE A 102 -5.47 7.98 -5.36
CA ILE A 102 -4.35 8.82 -4.93
C ILE A 102 -4.43 9.15 -3.44
N MET A 103 -5.61 9.51 -2.93
CA MET A 103 -5.78 9.74 -1.49
C MET A 103 -5.46 8.49 -0.67
N ASP A 104 -5.90 7.33 -1.13
CA ASP A 104 -5.65 6.06 -0.44
C ASP A 104 -4.18 5.63 -0.52
N PHE A 105 -3.44 6.07 -1.55
CA PHE A 105 -1.99 5.88 -1.60
C PHE A 105 -1.30 6.59 -0.44
N PHE A 106 -1.66 7.85 -0.15
CA PHE A 106 -1.10 8.56 1.00
C PHE A 106 -1.48 7.89 2.32
N GLN A 107 -2.73 7.46 2.47
CA GLN A 107 -3.17 6.74 3.67
C GLN A 107 -2.45 5.38 3.84
N PHE A 108 -2.20 4.67 2.74
CA PHE A 108 -1.42 3.44 2.72
C PHE A 108 0.04 3.68 3.13
N GLN A 109 0.67 4.74 2.61
CA GLN A 109 2.04 5.11 2.98
C GLN A 109 2.14 5.57 4.44
N GLU A 110 1.14 6.28 4.95
CA GLU A 110 1.05 6.62 6.37
C GLU A 110 0.94 5.35 7.24
N ALA A 111 0.03 4.44 6.91
CA ALA A 111 -0.14 3.18 7.63
C ALA A 111 1.13 2.33 7.62
N LEU A 112 1.77 2.20 6.46
CA LEU A 112 3.03 1.48 6.28
C LEU A 112 4.13 2.07 7.15
N TYR A 113 4.26 3.40 7.16
CA TYR A 113 5.25 4.07 7.97
C TYR A 113 5.08 3.74 9.46
N TYR A 114 3.86 3.82 9.99
CA TYR A 114 3.61 3.47 11.39
C TYR A 114 3.90 2.00 11.69
N ILE A 115 3.45 1.08 10.83
CA ILE A 115 3.70 -0.35 11.03
C ILE A 115 5.22 -0.63 11.05
N VAL A 116 5.97 -0.09 10.09
CA VAL A 116 7.43 -0.28 10.02
C VAL A 116 8.16 0.35 11.20
N GLU A 117 7.74 1.53 11.67
CA GLU A 117 8.35 2.19 12.83
C GLU A 117 8.02 1.50 14.16
N LEU A 118 6.81 0.94 14.30
CA LEU A 118 6.42 0.14 15.46
C LEU A 118 7.15 -1.20 15.48
N ASP A 119 7.30 -1.86 14.33
CA ASP A 119 8.07 -3.09 14.17
C ASP A 119 9.53 -2.92 14.59
N LYS A 120 10.19 -1.83 14.16
CA LYS A 120 11.57 -1.49 14.59
C LYS A 120 11.72 -1.39 16.12
N ARG A 121 10.62 -1.16 16.85
CA ARG A 121 10.58 -1.04 18.31
C ARG A 121 10.07 -2.31 19.00
N ASN A 122 9.90 -3.40 18.25
CA ASN A 122 9.30 -4.66 18.70
C ASN A 122 7.89 -4.47 19.28
N MET A 123 7.13 -3.52 18.73
CA MET A 123 5.76 -3.22 19.15
C MET A 123 4.77 -3.89 18.22
N TYR A 124 4.35 -5.09 18.59
CA TYR A 124 3.33 -5.83 17.86
C TYR A 124 1.96 -5.21 18.10
N VAL A 125 1.42 -4.57 17.07
CA VAL A 125 0.04 -4.06 17.06
C VAL A 125 -0.94 -5.15 16.63
N VAL A 126 -2.22 -4.95 16.96
CA VAL A 126 -3.34 -5.77 16.45
C VAL A 126 -3.19 -5.91 14.93
N PRO A 127 -3.48 -7.09 14.34
CA PRO A 127 -3.35 -7.28 12.89
C PRO A 127 -4.12 -6.20 12.12
N PHE A 128 -3.40 -5.21 11.61
CA PHE A 128 -3.98 -4.10 10.85
C PHE A 128 -4.12 -4.54 9.40
N GLN A 129 -5.33 -4.50 8.85
CA GLN A 129 -5.59 -4.90 7.48
C GLN A 129 -5.13 -3.81 6.51
N ILE A 130 -3.81 -3.69 6.32
CA ILE A 130 -3.19 -2.60 5.56
C ILE A 130 -3.54 -2.59 4.07
N LEU A 131 -4.12 -3.66 3.54
CA LEU A 131 -4.57 -3.72 2.15
C LEU A 131 -6.09 -3.52 2.01
N HIS A 132 -6.80 -3.30 3.12
CA HIS A 132 -8.24 -3.05 3.15
C HIS A 132 -8.51 -1.53 3.13
N PHE A 133 -8.33 -0.92 1.96
CA PHE A 133 -8.40 0.54 1.79
C PHE A 133 -9.74 1.16 2.23
N HIS A 134 -10.85 0.42 2.10
CA HIS A 134 -12.16 0.86 2.58
C HIS A 134 -12.25 1.02 4.11
N ALA A 135 -11.40 0.32 4.87
CA ALA A 135 -11.42 0.35 6.34
C ALA A 135 -10.59 1.50 6.93
N TYR A 136 -9.79 2.21 6.12
CA TYR A 136 -8.90 3.26 6.59
C TYR A 136 -9.58 4.37 7.39
N PRO A 137 -10.78 4.87 7.03
CA PRO A 137 -11.46 5.87 7.83
C PRO A 137 -11.70 5.44 9.29
N GLN A 138 -11.87 4.15 9.55
CA GLN A 138 -12.06 3.62 10.90
C GLN A 138 -10.74 3.18 11.55
N THR A 139 -9.85 2.53 10.79
CA THR A 139 -8.68 1.86 11.37
C THR A 139 -7.46 2.78 11.50
N LEU A 140 -7.22 3.66 10.53
CA LEU A 140 -6.04 4.52 10.50
C LEU A 140 -5.96 5.51 11.68
N PRO A 141 -7.06 6.13 12.17
CA PRO A 141 -7.02 6.94 13.38
C PRO A 141 -6.51 6.18 14.61
N VAL A 142 -6.87 4.90 14.75
CA VAL A 142 -6.40 4.05 15.86
C VAL A 142 -4.91 3.80 15.74
N LEU A 143 -4.42 3.49 14.54
CA LEU A 143 -2.99 3.29 14.29
C LEU A 143 -2.18 4.56 14.57
N ARG A 144 -2.68 5.73 14.15
CA ARG A 144 -2.08 7.05 14.48
C ARG A 144 -1.99 7.24 15.98
N GLU A 145 -3.06 6.98 16.72
CA GLU A 145 -3.06 7.15 18.17
C GLU A 145 -2.02 6.26 18.85
N ILE A 146 -1.93 5.00 18.43
CA ILE A 146 -0.90 4.06 18.93
C ILE A 146 0.50 4.61 18.62
N ALA A 147 0.76 4.98 17.37
CA ALA A 147 2.05 5.51 16.94
C ALA A 147 2.44 6.77 17.72
N GLN A 148 1.50 7.69 17.93
CA GLN A 148 1.70 8.93 18.69
C GLN A 148 2.02 8.68 20.15
N ARG A 149 1.38 7.69 20.80
CA ARG A 149 1.72 7.28 22.18
C ARG A 149 3.17 6.84 22.32
N PHE A 150 3.78 6.38 21.23
CA PHE A 150 5.20 6.01 21.16
C PHE A 150 6.07 7.12 20.55
N GLY A 151 5.55 8.31 20.28
CA GLY A 151 6.32 9.41 19.72
C GLY A 151 6.73 9.23 18.25
N ILE A 152 6.01 8.40 17.50
CA ILE A 152 6.17 8.26 16.04
C ILE A 152 5.23 9.26 15.37
N ARG A 153 5.74 10.06 14.41
CA ARG A 153 4.97 11.07 13.66
C ARG A 153 5.17 10.90 12.16
N PHE A 154 4.09 11.02 11.40
CA PHE A 154 4.12 11.01 9.94
C PHE A 154 3.91 12.43 9.41
N ASP A 155 5.00 13.07 8.96
CA ASP A 155 4.99 14.46 8.51
C ASP A 155 4.92 14.58 6.97
N LYS A 156 4.47 13.52 6.27
CA LYS A 156 4.51 13.41 4.80
C LYS A 156 3.14 13.39 4.13
N THR A 157 2.09 13.77 4.86
CA THR A 157 0.75 13.94 4.29
C THR A 157 0.67 15.32 3.64
N PRO A 158 0.16 15.43 2.39
CA PRO A 158 -0.07 16.74 1.79
C PRO A 158 -1.06 17.55 2.63
N VAL A 159 -0.79 18.85 2.78
CA VAL A 159 -1.70 19.84 3.38
C VAL A 159 -2.81 20.20 2.40
#